data_AF-J3D988-F1
#
_entry.id   AF-J3D988-F1
#
_cell.length_a   1.000
_cell.length_b   1.000
_cell.length_c   1.000
_cell.angle_alpha   90.00
_cell.angle_beta   90.00
_cell.angle_gamma   90.00
#
_symmetry.space_group_name_H-M   'P 1'
#
loop_
_entity.id
_entity.type
_entity.pdbx_description
1 polymer ?
#
loop_
_entity_poly.entity_id
_entity_poly.type
_entity_poly.pdbx_seq_one_letter_code
_entity_poly.pdbx_strand_id
1 'polypeptide(L)'
;MKKSSIPELCCEIVHERSLSSLSLISLYEVAFTSGKYAVMRLDNDQSFHQGDKFKRINDIWYCDEKLIHPQSFQFVDKAEAQRAFIEYDK
;
A
#
# COMPACT_ATOMS: atom_id res chain seq x y z
N MET A 1 -0.97 15.20 -30.36
CA MET A 1 -0.28 14.08 -29.69
C MET A 1 -0.97 13.85 -28.35
N LYS A 2 -1.75 12.77 -28.21
CA LYS A 2 -2.33 12.41 -26.92
C LYS A 2 -1.17 12.00 -26.02
N LYS A 3 -0.81 12.84 -25.04
CA LYS A 3 0.07 12.42 -23.95
C LYS A 3 -0.67 11.26 -23.29
N SER A 4 -0.23 10.03 -23.54
CA SER A 4 -0.62 8.90 -22.69
C SER A 4 -0.10 9.26 -21.32
N SER A 5 -0.95 9.89 -20.51
CA SER A 5 -0.71 10.08 -19.09
C SER A 5 -0.51 8.68 -18.55
N ILE A 6 0.75 8.36 -18.26
CA ILE A 6 1.11 7.16 -17.52
C ILE A 6 0.15 7.13 -16.33
N PRO A 7 -0.60 6.04 -16.10
CA PRO A 7 -1.53 5.98 -14.98
C PRO A 7 -0.70 5.97 -13.70
N GLU A 8 -0.46 7.17 -13.16
CA GLU A 8 0.14 7.36 -11.85
C GLU A 8 -0.91 7.07 -10.79
N LEU A 9 -0.62 6.10 -9.93
CA LEU A 9 -1.41 5.87 -8.72
C LEU A 9 -0.62 6.42 -7.54
N CYS A 10 -1.27 7.21 -6.71
CA CYS A 10 -0.71 7.70 -5.47
C CYS A 10 -1.62 7.27 -4.31
N CYS A 11 -1.02 6.75 -3.25
CA CYS A 11 -1.71 6.48 -2.00
C CYS A 11 -0.84 6.86 -0.80
N GLU A 12 -1.50 7.08 0.33
CA GLU A 12 -0.88 7.42 1.61
C GLU A 12 -1.15 6.31 2.62
N ILE A 13 -0.16 5.99 3.44
CA ILE A 13 -0.32 5.02 4.53
C ILE A 13 -1.17 5.63 5.63
N VAL A 14 -2.31 5.00 5.90
CA VAL A 14 -3.25 5.40 6.95
C VAL A 14 -2.94 4.67 8.24
N HIS A 15 -2.61 3.38 8.14
CA HIS A 15 -2.21 2.56 9.28
C HIS A 15 -1.15 1.54 8.86
N GLU A 16 -0.19 1.31 9.73
CA GLU A 16 0.83 0.28 9.62
C GLU A 16 0.72 -0.76 10.74
N ARG A 17 1.08 -2.00 10.41
CA ARG A 17 1.19 -3.09 11.37
C ARG A 17 2.27 -4.06 10.91
N SER A 18 3.22 -4.35 11.79
CA SER A 18 4.13 -5.48 11.60
C SER A 18 3.47 -6.74 12.15
N LEU A 19 3.51 -7.83 11.37
CA LEU A 19 3.01 -9.12 11.82
C LEU A 19 4.11 -9.87 12.57
N SER A 20 3.93 -10.06 13.86
CA SER A 20 4.90 -10.74 14.73
C SER A 20 5.05 -12.23 14.40
N SER A 21 3.99 -12.86 13.88
CA SER A 21 3.88 -14.29 13.52
C SER A 21 4.56 -14.63 12.20
N LEU A 22 4.65 -13.66 11.29
CA LEU A 22 5.29 -13.74 9.98
C LEU A 22 6.35 -12.65 9.93
N SER A 23 7.50 -12.89 10.55
CA SER A 23 8.62 -11.92 10.74
C SER A 23 9.15 -11.26 9.46
N LEU A 24 8.58 -11.58 8.30
CA LEU A 24 8.99 -11.14 6.98
C LEU A 24 7.98 -10.21 6.30
N ILE A 25 6.79 -9.92 6.87
CA ILE A 25 5.77 -9.10 6.18
C ILE A 25 5.23 -7.98 7.10
N SER A 26 5.15 -6.78 6.54
CA SER A 26 4.40 -5.65 7.09
C SER A 26 3.11 -5.39 6.31
N LEU A 27 2.03 -5.07 7.03
CA LEU A 27 0.73 -4.67 6.49
C LEU A 27 0.55 -3.16 6.57
N TYR A 28 -0.03 -2.61 5.51
CA TYR A 28 -0.33 -1.19 5.39
C TYR A 28 -1.74 -1.00 4.86
N GLU A 29 -2.59 -0.34 5.63
CA GLU A 29 -3.82 0.24 5.10
C GLU A 29 -3.44 1.53 4.37
N VAL A 30 -3.79 1.63 3.09
CA VAL A 30 -3.49 2.79 2.25
C VAL A 30 -4.75 3.45 1.71
N ALA A 31 -4.74 4.77 1.62
CA ALA A 31 -5.78 5.57 1.00
C ALA A 31 -5.29 6.14 -0.34
N PHE A 32 -5.97 5.81 -1.42
CA PHE A 32 -5.66 6.32 -2.76
C PHE A 32 -6.30 7.69 -2.98
N THR A 33 -5.66 8.51 -3.82
CA THR A 33 -6.20 9.81 -4.26
C THR A 33 -7.56 9.70 -4.96
N SER A 34 -7.92 8.51 -5.45
CA SER A 34 -9.23 8.20 -6.03
C SER A 34 -10.35 8.00 -4.99
N GLY A 35 -10.04 8.04 -3.69
CA GLY A 35 -10.98 7.77 -2.60
C GLY A 35 -11.18 6.28 -2.28
N LYS A 36 -10.45 5.40 -2.98
CA LYS A 36 -10.42 3.96 -2.68
C LYS A 36 -9.40 3.64 -1.60
N TYR A 37 -9.59 2.53 -0.91
CA TYR A 37 -8.65 2.03 0.08
C TYR A 37 -8.10 0.68 -0.38
N ALA A 38 -6.96 0.28 0.15
CA ALA A 38 -6.46 -1.08 0.01
C ALA A 38 -5.63 -1.46 1.23
N VAL A 39 -5.45 -2.77 1.40
CA VAL A 39 -4.44 -3.30 2.31
C VAL A 39 -3.28 -3.81 1.47
N MET A 40 -2.13 -3.19 1.61
CA MET A 40 -0.89 -3.57 0.95
C MET A 40 -0.03 -4.39 1.91
N ARG A 41 0.64 -5.39 1.36
CA ARG A 41 1.59 -6.23 2.08
C ARG A 41 2.95 -6.06 1.45
N LEU A 42 3.93 -5.74 2.26
CA LEU A 42 5.30 -5.56 1.82
C LEU A 42 6.21 -6.44 2.65
N ASP A 43 7.26 -6.94 2.02
CA ASP A 43 8.29 -7.69 2.73
C ASP A 43 9.04 -6.73 3.66
N ASN A 44 9.49 -7.22 4.82
CA ASN A 44 10.11 -6.44 5.90
C ASN A 44 11.49 -5.87 5.56
N ASP A 45 11.93 -5.95 4.30
CA ASP A 45 13.18 -5.36 3.84
C ASP A 45 13.20 -3.84 4.02
N GLN A 46 12.02 -3.22 4.11
CA GLN A 46 11.85 -1.79 4.34
C GLN A 46 10.69 -1.53 5.30
N SER A 47 10.89 -0.61 6.24
CA SER A 47 9.83 -0.12 7.13
C SER A 47 9.30 1.21 6.62
N PHE A 48 7.98 1.29 6.51
CA PHE A 48 7.24 2.52 6.21
C PHE A 48 6.33 2.89 7.38
N HIS A 49 5.96 4.15 7.45
CA HIS A 49 5.21 4.74 8.55
C HIS A 49 3.93 5.44 8.07
N GLN A 50 3.00 5.64 9.00
CA GLN A 50 1.82 6.45 8.73
C GLN A 50 2.18 7.81 8.12
N GLY A 51 1.48 8.19 7.04
CA GLY A 51 1.71 9.42 6.29
C GLY A 51 2.70 9.28 5.11
N ASP A 52 3.43 8.17 5.02
CA ASP A 52 4.28 7.89 3.85
C ASP A 52 3.44 7.72 2.59
N LYS A 53 4.01 8.11 1.44
CA LYS A 53 3.30 8.14 0.16
C LYS A 53 3.88 7.15 -0.83
N PHE A 54 3.07 6.17 -1.20
CA PHE A 54 3.38 5.24 -2.25
C PHE A 54 2.90 5.77 -3.60
N LYS A 55 3.76 5.63 -4.61
CA LYS A 55 3.51 6.05 -5.98
C LYS A 55 3.75 4.86 -6.92
N ARG A 56 2.83 4.58 -7.82
CA ARG A 56 3.03 3.64 -8.92
C ARG A 56 3.23 4.40 -10.22
N ILE A 57 4.38 4.22 -10.85
CA ILE A 57 4.73 4.85 -12.13
C ILE A 57 5.21 3.73 -13.05
N ASN A 58 4.61 3.60 -14.24
CA ASN A 58 4.93 2.53 -15.20
C ASN A 58 4.92 1.12 -14.58
N ASP A 59 3.90 0.83 -13.76
CA ASP A 59 3.75 -0.44 -13.04
C ASP A 59 4.76 -0.71 -11.91
N ILE A 60 5.64 0.24 -11.63
CA ILE A 60 6.65 0.13 -10.60
C ILE A 60 6.23 0.99 -9.40
N TRP A 61 6.33 0.42 -8.20
CA TRP A 61 5.97 1.13 -6.97
C TRP A 61 7.18 1.75 -6.30
N TYR A 62 6.97 2.94 -5.75
CA TYR A 62 7.97 3.73 -5.06
C TYR A 62 7.41 4.32 -3.78
N CYS A 63 8.24 4.46 -2.77
CA CYS A 63 8.03 5.37 -1.65
C CYS A 63 9.18 6.37 -1.68
N ASP A 64 8.89 7.65 -1.90
CA ASP A 64 9.89 8.67 -2.24
C ASP A 64 10.78 8.25 -3.43
N GLU A 65 12.05 7.93 -3.16
CA GLU A 65 13.04 7.44 -4.15
C GLU A 65 13.33 5.93 -4.03
N LYS A 66 12.69 5.24 -3.08
CA LYS A 66 12.92 3.82 -2.82
C LYS A 66 11.92 2.96 -3.60
N LEU A 67 12.45 1.93 -4.25
CA LEU A 67 11.65 0.91 -4.91
C LEU A 67 10.95 0.04 -3.84
N ILE A 68 9.66 -0.18 -4.02
CA ILE A 68 8.87 -1.05 -3.13
C ILE A 68 8.19 -2.15 -3.94
N HIS A 69 8.02 -3.32 -3.33
CA HIS A 69 7.46 -4.51 -3.97
C HIS A 69 6.23 -4.97 -3.20
N PRO A 70 5.07 -4.32 -3.40
CA PRO A 70 3.86 -4.78 -2.75
C PRO A 70 3.41 -6.11 -3.35
N GLN A 71 3.04 -7.04 -2.49
CA GLN A 71 2.32 -8.24 -2.91
C GLN A 71 0.94 -7.86 -3.47
N SER A 72 0.29 -8.81 -4.15
CA SER A 72 -1.04 -8.61 -4.71
C SER A 72 -2.01 -8.04 -3.67
N PHE A 73 -2.66 -6.95 -4.05
CA PHE A 73 -3.68 -6.25 -3.27
C PHE A 73 -4.88 -5.94 -4.16
N GLN A 74 -6.01 -5.61 -3.52
CA GLN A 74 -7.24 -5.22 -4.21
C GLN A 74 -7.75 -3.90 -3.64
N PHE A 75 -8.35 -3.09 -4.51
CA PHE A 75 -9.06 -1.91 -4.07
C PHE A 75 -10.37 -2.32 -3.42
N VAL A 76 -10.61 -1.80 -2.23
CA VAL A 76 -11.80 -2.04 -1.42
C VAL A 76 -12.31 -0.71 -0.88
N ASP A 77 -13.49 -0.72 -0.27
CA ASP A 77 -13.94 0.44 0.49
C ASP A 77 -13.16 0.58 1.82
N LYS A 78 -13.37 1.69 2.51
CA LYS A 78 -12.67 1.98 3.77
C LYS A 78 -13.00 0.95 4.87
N ALA A 79 -14.26 0.54 4.98
CA ALA A 79 -14.68 -0.38 6.05
C ALA A 79 -14.11 -1.78 5.82
N GLU A 80 -14.09 -2.23 4.57
CA GLU A 80 -13.47 -3.48 4.14
C GLU A 80 -11.95 -3.45 4.32
N ALA A 81 -11.29 -2.33 3.99
CA ALA A 81 -9.86 -2.16 4.20
C ALA A 81 -9.51 -2.29 5.69
N GLN A 82 -10.23 -1.58 6.55
CA GLN A 82 -10.05 -1.64 8.00
C GLN A 82 -10.31 -3.04 8.54
N ARG A 83 -11.38 -3.71 8.09
CA ARG A 83 -11.68 -5.08 8.49
C ARG A 83 -10.55 -6.03 8.10
N ALA A 84 -10.10 -5.98 6.84
CA ALA A 84 -9.01 -6.81 6.34
C ALA A 84 -7.69 -6.54 7.10
N PHE A 85 -7.39 -5.28 7.40
CA PHE A 85 -6.21 -4.89 8.18
C PHE A 85 -6.27 -5.43 9.63
N ILE A 86 -7.45 -5.41 10.25
CA ILE A 86 -7.64 -5.90 11.63
C ILE A 86 -7.60 -7.43 11.68
N GLU A 87 -8.28 -8.10 10.75
CA GLU A 87 -8.51 -9.55 10.75
C GLU A 87 -7.36 -10.38 10.17
N TYR A 88 -6.34 -9.75 9.56
CA TYR A 88 -5.28 -10.48 8.85
C TYR A 88 -4.51 -11.53 9.69
N ASP A 89 -4.50 -11.40 11.02
CA ASP A 89 -3.73 -12.28 11.94
C ASP A 89 -4.63 -12.96 12.99
N LYS A 90 -5.94 -13.08 12.74
CA LYS A 90 -6.84 -13.92 13.54
C LYS A 90 -7.00 -15.30 12.92
#